data_AF-A0A535K2Z2-F1
#
_entry.id   AF-A0A535K2Z2-F1
#
_cell.length_a   1.000
_cell.length_b   1.000
_cell.length_c   1.000
_cell.angle_alpha   90.00
_cell.angle_beta   90.00
_cell.angle_gamma   90.00
#
_symmetry.space_group_name_H-M   'P 1'
#
loop_
_entity.id
_entity.type
_entity.pdbx_description
1 polymer ?
#
loop_
_entity_poly.entity_id
_entity_poly.type
_entity_poly.pdbx_seq_one_letter_code
_entity_poly.pdbx_strand_id
1 'polypeptide(L)'
;MKRAIAGLVLVGAACTSPASKPPATEAATAIASASSSATAATAVLLIADEEQIWTRVRAQLPSAAPLTRPTWMPSSIDRSKVQLRVLSADAQDPRYAVAYTASSGGEIVLALGPAPDVKLGEESGLGVRVRGVAAVVAFPYSVNTDPAKPALRRVRWQESRYTLQIASERFSGDDLLHIAWSLDPTGAPSPAYPLTRTKAGACAKPETRPEDTVRSLVALIGSRDRDAVLDCFASDALGAEGTGWGGWADLPHATGFRLDRVSEFGGRMQIQAGWSFESPPGGAWGPAPVNFFVVGLDDGRWRIFYVWTAGLDPLR
;
A
#
# COMPACT_ATOMS: atom_id res chain seq x y z
N MET A 1 -59.73 0.42 39.86
CA MET A 1 -59.62 -1.02 40.22
C MET A 1 -58.15 -1.42 40.00
N LYS A 2 -57.32 -1.62 41.04
CA LYS A 2 -56.99 -2.92 41.73
C LYS A 2 -56.60 -4.01 40.72
N ARG A 3 -55.44 -4.70 40.69
CA ARG A 3 -54.20 -4.93 41.52
C ARG A 3 -53.08 -5.39 40.52
N ALA A 4 -51.78 -5.02 40.61
CA ALA A 4 -50.65 -5.50 41.46
C ALA A 4 -50.46 -7.03 41.50
N ILE A 5 -49.27 -7.58 41.19
CA ILE A 5 -48.12 -8.03 42.06
C ILE A 5 -47.16 -8.82 41.13
N ALA A 6 -45.83 -8.99 41.26
CA ALA A 6 -44.69 -8.42 41.99
C ALA A 6 -43.44 -9.24 41.55
N GLY A 7 -42.23 -8.76 41.82
CA GLY A 7 -41.01 -9.56 41.67
C GLY A 7 -39.70 -8.77 41.70
N LEU A 8 -39.38 -8.19 42.86
CA LEU A 8 -38.13 -7.52 43.22
C LEU A 8 -37.24 -8.51 43.99
N VAL A 9 -35.93 -8.53 43.74
CA VAL A 9 -34.92 -8.78 44.80
C VAL A 9 -33.72 -7.86 44.57
N LEU A 10 -33.33 -7.20 45.65
CA LEU A 10 -32.33 -6.15 45.79
C LEU A 10 -31.68 -6.39 47.16
N VAL A 11 -30.35 -6.48 47.26
CA VAL A 11 -29.54 -6.22 48.47
C VAL A 11 -28.14 -5.89 47.92
N GLY A 12 -27.44 -4.78 48.20
CA GLY A 12 -27.35 -3.90 49.37
C GLY A 12 -25.84 -3.87 49.75
N ALA A 13 -25.08 -2.86 49.35
CA ALA A 13 -24.78 -1.60 50.06
C ALA A 13 -23.72 -1.73 51.19
N ALA A 14 -22.61 -0.98 51.10
CA ALA A 14 -22.23 0.12 52.02
C ALA A 14 -20.71 0.37 52.14
N CYS A 15 -20.35 1.66 52.25
CA CYS A 15 -19.03 2.28 52.41
C CYS A 15 -18.40 2.07 53.81
N THR A 16 -17.07 2.28 53.93
CA THR A 16 -16.39 3.18 54.90
C THR A 16 -14.85 3.16 54.73
N SER A 17 -14.17 4.20 55.20
CA SER A 17 -12.83 4.74 54.84
C SER A 17 -11.60 4.13 55.59
N PRO A 18 -10.44 4.82 55.81
CA PRO A 18 -9.12 4.47 55.25
C PRO A 18 -8.04 4.04 56.29
N ALA A 19 -6.82 3.78 55.76
CA ALA A 19 -5.50 3.70 56.43
C ALA A 19 -5.06 2.35 57.04
N SER A 20 -3.95 1.82 56.52
CA SER A 20 -2.80 1.27 57.28
C SER A 20 -1.66 0.85 56.35
N LYS A 21 -0.47 1.44 56.54
CA LYS A 21 0.85 0.93 56.09
C LYS A 21 1.39 0.07 57.25
N PRO A 22 2.06 -1.09 57.06
CA PRO A 22 3.55 -1.17 56.95
C PRO A 22 4.04 -2.46 56.22
N PRO A 23 5.34 -2.82 56.20
CA PRO A 23 6.58 -2.05 56.12
C PRO A 23 7.37 -2.36 54.81
N ALA A 24 8.47 -1.64 54.60
CA ALA A 24 9.47 -1.97 53.59
C ALA A 24 10.17 -3.30 53.93
N THR A 25 10.39 -4.15 52.94
CA THR A 25 11.42 -5.19 52.99
C THR A 25 12.15 -5.17 51.66
N GLU A 26 13.43 -4.81 51.72
CA GLU A 26 14.37 -4.93 50.61
C GLU A 26 14.39 -6.38 50.14
N ALA A 27 14.04 -6.59 48.88
CA ALA A 27 14.52 -7.72 48.10
C ALA A 27 15.11 -7.12 46.82
N ALA A 28 16.39 -6.77 46.92
CA ALA A 28 17.25 -6.49 45.78
C ALA A 28 17.21 -7.70 44.85
N THR A 29 16.35 -7.64 43.84
CA THR A 29 16.41 -8.55 42.71
C THR A 29 16.88 -7.69 41.57
N ALA A 30 18.17 -7.81 41.27
CA ALA A 30 18.77 -7.25 40.08
C ALA A 30 17.97 -7.70 38.86
N ILE A 31 17.12 -6.83 38.33
CA ILE A 31 16.72 -6.93 36.94
C ILE A 31 17.98 -6.53 36.21
N ALA A 32 18.77 -7.53 35.83
CA ALA A 32 19.77 -7.36 34.80
C ALA A 32 19.02 -6.73 33.62
N SER A 33 19.25 -5.43 33.40
CA SER A 33 19.03 -4.83 32.10
C SER A 33 19.81 -5.69 31.13
N ALA A 34 19.11 -6.59 30.44
CA ALA A 34 19.59 -7.14 29.20
C ALA A 34 19.69 -5.94 28.27
N SER A 35 20.83 -5.26 28.33
CA SER A 35 21.30 -4.40 27.27
C SER A 35 21.33 -5.29 26.05
N SER A 36 20.27 -5.26 25.25
CA SER A 36 20.34 -5.70 23.88
C SER A 36 21.38 -4.79 23.25
N SER A 37 22.61 -5.26 23.20
CA SER A 37 23.64 -4.69 22.35
C SER A 37 23.08 -4.79 20.94
N ALA A 38 22.45 -3.70 20.48
CA ALA A 38 22.13 -3.52 19.09
C ALA A 38 23.49 -3.56 18.38
N THR A 39 23.81 -4.69 17.76
CA THR A 39 24.96 -4.81 16.89
C THR A 39 24.77 -3.74 15.84
N ALA A 40 25.55 -2.66 15.92
CA ALA A 40 25.44 -1.56 14.98
C ALA A 40 25.62 -2.15 13.58
N ALA A 41 24.61 -1.99 12.72
CA ALA A 41 24.69 -2.47 11.36
C ALA A 41 25.92 -1.82 10.72
N THR A 42 26.85 -2.65 10.23
CA THR A 42 28.07 -2.14 9.59
C THR A 42 27.66 -1.32 8.37
N ALA A 43 28.05 -0.05 8.34
CA ALA A 43 27.96 0.76 7.13
C ALA A 43 28.95 0.20 6.12
N VAL A 44 28.46 -0.67 5.23
CA VAL A 44 29.23 -1.20 4.12
C VAL A 44 28.89 -0.33 2.92
N LEU A 45 29.82 0.52 2.46
CA LEU A 45 29.66 1.20 1.18
C LEU A 45 30.36 0.37 0.10
N LEU A 46 29.57 -0.34 -0.70
CA LEU A 46 30.03 -1.06 -1.89
C LEU A 46 29.28 -0.52 -3.10
N ILE A 47 29.99 -0.20 -4.17
CA ILE A 47 29.42 0.23 -5.45
C ILE A 47 29.78 -0.81 -6.50
N ALA A 48 28.77 -1.39 -7.14
CA ALA A 48 28.93 -2.39 -8.19
C ALA A 48 27.70 -2.39 -9.11
N ASP A 49 27.69 -3.24 -10.13
CA ASP A 49 26.46 -3.51 -10.86
C ASP A 49 25.40 -4.15 -9.96
N GLU A 50 24.14 -3.96 -10.34
CA GLU A 50 23.00 -4.43 -9.57
C GLU A 50 23.02 -5.94 -9.28
N GLU A 51 23.41 -6.76 -10.24
CA GLU A 51 23.40 -8.22 -10.08
C GLU A 51 24.42 -8.65 -9.02
N GLN A 52 25.62 -8.06 -9.04
CA GLN A 52 26.63 -8.28 -8.00
C GLN A 52 26.14 -7.85 -6.61
N ILE A 53 25.49 -6.67 -6.51
CA ILE A 53 24.96 -6.18 -5.23
C ILE A 53 23.93 -7.15 -4.67
N TRP A 54 22.91 -7.55 -5.44
CA TRP A 54 21.87 -8.45 -4.96
C TRP A 54 22.38 -9.87 -4.69
N THR A 55 23.35 -10.36 -5.47
CA THR A 55 24.02 -11.63 -5.20
C THR A 55 24.71 -11.59 -3.83
N ARG A 56 25.42 -10.50 -3.51
CA ARG A 56 26.07 -10.32 -2.21
C ARG A 56 25.07 -10.22 -1.07
N VAL A 57 23.99 -9.45 -1.25
CA VAL A 57 22.91 -9.31 -0.26
C VAL A 57 22.28 -10.67 0.03
N ARG A 58 21.93 -11.45 -1.01
CA ARG A 58 21.37 -12.79 -0.84
C ARG A 58 22.33 -13.76 -0.16
N ALA A 59 23.63 -13.72 -0.50
CA ALA A 59 24.63 -14.61 0.05
C ALA A 59 24.88 -14.38 1.55
N GLN A 60 24.68 -13.16 2.07
CA GLN A 60 24.96 -12.83 3.46
C GLN A 60 23.72 -12.81 4.36
N LEU A 61 22.53 -12.53 3.81
CA LEU A 61 21.32 -12.50 4.62
C LEU A 61 20.83 -13.90 4.98
N PRO A 62 20.19 -14.07 6.16
CA PRO A 62 19.49 -15.30 6.51
C PRO A 62 18.50 -15.71 5.41
N SER A 63 18.38 -17.00 5.11
CA SER A 63 17.53 -17.51 4.02
C SER A 63 16.06 -17.07 4.13
N ALA A 64 15.56 -16.91 5.35
CA ALA A 64 14.21 -16.44 5.63
C ALA A 64 14.01 -14.92 5.45
N ALA A 65 15.09 -14.13 5.34
CA ALA A 65 14.98 -12.69 5.13
C ALA A 65 14.58 -12.39 3.67
N PRO A 66 13.54 -11.58 3.46
CA PRO A 66 13.04 -11.25 2.13
C PRO A 66 13.97 -10.30 1.38
N LEU A 67 13.81 -10.27 0.05
CA LEU A 67 14.53 -9.37 -0.85
C LEU A 67 13.55 -8.57 -1.69
N THR A 68 13.93 -7.32 -1.94
CA THR A 68 13.21 -6.36 -2.79
C THR A 68 14.01 -6.05 -4.04
N ARG A 69 14.57 -7.06 -4.72
CA ARG A 69 15.23 -6.83 -6.00
C ARG A 69 14.19 -6.36 -7.02
N PRO A 70 14.34 -5.19 -7.66
CA PRO A 70 13.37 -4.72 -8.65
C PRO A 70 13.64 -5.34 -10.02
N THR A 71 12.58 -5.76 -10.73
CA THR A 71 12.64 -6.14 -12.15
C THR A 71 12.46 -4.92 -13.06
N TRP A 72 11.72 -3.91 -12.59
CA TRP A 72 11.54 -2.62 -13.25
C TRP A 72 12.07 -1.46 -12.40
N MET A 73 12.68 -0.47 -13.07
CA MET A 73 13.08 0.81 -12.49
C MET A 73 12.82 1.93 -13.52
N PRO A 74 12.64 3.19 -13.09
CA PRO A 74 12.63 4.33 -14.00
C PRO A 74 13.88 4.36 -14.89
N SER A 75 13.72 4.72 -16.16
CA SER A 75 14.80 4.69 -17.15
C SER A 75 15.97 5.63 -16.85
N SER A 76 15.78 6.61 -15.97
CA SER A 76 16.80 7.55 -15.52
C SER A 76 17.80 6.95 -14.51
N ILE A 77 17.51 5.77 -13.96
CA ILE A 77 18.33 5.10 -12.94
C ILE A 77 19.53 4.38 -13.58
N ASP A 78 20.72 4.61 -13.02
CA ASP A 78 21.93 3.86 -13.38
C ASP A 78 22.01 2.54 -12.61
N ARG A 79 21.72 1.42 -13.28
CA ARG A 79 21.81 0.06 -12.70
C ARG A 79 23.24 -0.51 -12.71
N SER A 80 24.22 0.21 -13.29
CA SER A 80 25.63 -0.22 -13.32
C SER A 80 26.45 0.22 -12.09
N LYS A 81 25.91 1.15 -11.30
CA LYS A 81 26.58 1.74 -10.12
C LYS A 81 25.63 1.80 -8.92
N VAL A 82 25.11 0.64 -8.55
CA VAL A 82 24.24 0.48 -7.39
C VAL A 82 25.07 0.46 -6.12
N GLN A 83 24.60 1.16 -5.08
CA GLN A 83 25.29 1.25 -3.81
C GLN A 83 24.63 0.35 -2.77
N LEU A 84 25.34 -0.62 -2.23
CA LEU A 84 25.01 -1.21 -0.95
C LEU A 84 25.57 -0.28 0.13
N ARG A 85 24.73 0.14 1.09
CA ARG A 85 25.08 1.08 2.17
C ARG A 85 25.07 0.45 3.55
N VAL A 86 24.19 -0.52 3.74
CA VAL A 86 24.00 -1.25 4.98
C VAL A 86 23.88 -2.71 4.63
N LEU A 87 24.57 -3.57 5.37
CA LEU A 87 24.37 -5.02 5.34
C LEU A 87 24.66 -5.60 6.72
N SER A 88 23.63 -6.18 7.33
CA SER A 88 23.71 -6.91 8.60
C SER A 88 23.19 -8.32 8.38
N ALA A 89 24.05 -9.31 8.63
CA ALA A 89 23.72 -10.73 8.59
C ALA A 89 23.20 -11.27 9.93
N ASP A 90 22.97 -10.38 10.92
CA ASP A 90 22.44 -10.77 12.23
C ASP A 90 21.09 -11.50 12.06
N ALA A 91 20.97 -12.71 12.61
CA ALA A 91 19.77 -13.52 12.47
C ALA A 91 18.56 -12.93 13.23
N GLN A 92 18.81 -12.10 14.26
CA GLN A 92 17.77 -11.42 15.04
C GLN A 92 17.37 -10.09 14.41
N ASP A 93 18.31 -9.41 13.77
CA ASP A 93 18.09 -8.11 13.14
C ASP A 93 18.83 -8.00 11.78
N PRO A 94 18.39 -8.77 10.78
CA PRO A 94 18.98 -8.68 9.45
C PRO A 94 18.56 -7.38 8.81
N ARG A 95 19.53 -6.69 8.19
CA ARG A 95 19.30 -5.39 7.56
C ARG A 95 20.03 -5.28 6.23
N TYR A 96 19.43 -4.55 5.29
CA TYR A 96 20.14 -4.06 4.12
C TYR A 96 19.60 -2.71 3.69
N ALA A 97 20.43 -1.94 2.99
CA ALA A 97 20.00 -0.75 2.25
C ALA A 97 20.74 -0.67 0.92
N VAL A 98 20.00 -0.75 -0.17
CA VAL A 98 20.49 -0.69 -1.55
C VAL A 98 19.96 0.60 -2.18
N ALA A 99 20.86 1.48 -2.59
CA ALA A 99 20.54 2.77 -3.19
C ALA A 99 20.85 2.78 -4.69
N TYR A 100 19.90 3.29 -5.44
CA TYR A 100 19.95 3.50 -6.88
C TYR A 100 19.95 4.99 -7.16
N THR A 101 20.90 5.46 -7.95
CA THR A 101 21.05 6.88 -8.25
C THR A 101 20.76 7.14 -9.72
N ALA A 102 19.94 8.16 -9.99
CA ALA A 102 19.71 8.67 -11.33
C ALA A 102 20.79 9.70 -11.71
N SER A 103 21.02 9.88 -13.01
CA SER A 103 21.96 10.89 -13.52
C SER A 103 21.62 12.33 -13.09
N SER A 104 20.34 12.60 -12.79
CA SER A 104 19.86 13.88 -12.25
C SER A 104 20.17 14.09 -10.76
N GLY A 105 20.77 13.10 -10.09
CA GLY A 105 21.04 13.10 -8.66
C GLY A 105 19.86 12.69 -7.79
N GLY A 106 18.73 12.27 -8.38
CA GLY A 106 17.64 11.64 -7.65
C GLY A 106 18.01 10.23 -7.17
N GLU A 107 17.47 9.81 -6.04
CA GLU A 107 17.82 8.53 -5.43
C GLU A 107 16.57 7.72 -5.04
N ILE A 108 16.67 6.40 -5.20
CA ILE A 108 15.70 5.43 -4.68
C ILE A 108 16.45 4.47 -3.76
N VAL A 109 15.99 4.33 -2.52
CA VAL A 109 16.57 3.41 -1.54
C VAL A 109 15.59 2.28 -1.24
N LEU A 110 16.04 1.04 -1.44
CA LEU A 110 15.33 -0.18 -1.10
C LEU A 110 15.98 -0.80 0.13
N ALA A 111 15.20 -1.07 1.18
CA ALA A 111 15.77 -1.49 2.46
C ALA A 111 14.93 -2.52 3.22
N LEU A 112 15.62 -3.31 4.03
CA LEU A 112 15.11 -4.21 5.06
C LEU A 112 15.57 -3.73 6.43
N GLY A 113 14.63 -3.65 7.37
CA GLY A 113 14.86 -3.21 8.74
C GLY A 113 14.01 -2.00 9.10
N PRO A 114 14.11 -1.51 10.35
CA PRO A 114 13.42 -0.30 10.75
C PRO A 114 13.90 0.86 9.87
N ALA A 115 12.96 1.69 9.45
CA ALA A 115 13.30 2.91 8.77
C ALA A 115 14.20 3.78 9.67
N PRO A 116 15.09 4.63 9.12
CA PRO A 116 15.59 5.75 9.91
C PRO A 116 14.39 6.51 10.48
N ASP A 117 14.49 6.91 11.75
CA ASP A 117 13.45 7.64 12.49
C ASP A 117 13.09 8.93 11.75
N VAL A 118 12.05 8.85 10.93
CA VAL A 118 11.39 10.01 10.33
C VAL A 118 10.11 10.21 11.13
N LYS A 119 9.92 11.43 11.65
CA LYS A 119 8.83 11.76 12.56
C LYS A 119 7.49 11.52 11.88
N LEU A 120 6.83 10.43 12.25
CA LEU A 120 5.42 10.18 11.97
C LEU A 120 4.61 11.32 12.60
N GLY A 121 4.14 12.25 11.76
CA GLY A 121 3.43 13.45 12.20
C GLY A 121 3.26 14.50 11.10
N GLU A 122 4.09 14.46 10.05
CA GLU A 122 4.03 15.37 8.89
C GLU A 122 3.64 14.66 7.57
N GLU A 123 3.30 13.38 7.63
CA GLU A 123 3.00 12.53 6.48
C GLU A 123 1.52 12.14 6.47
N SER A 124 0.88 12.18 5.29
CA SER A 124 -0.34 11.40 5.05
C SER A 124 0.01 10.06 4.45
N GLY A 125 -0.81 9.06 4.78
CA GLY A 125 -0.68 7.71 4.27
C GLY A 125 -1.87 7.32 3.42
N LEU A 126 -1.62 6.75 2.25
CA LEU A 126 -2.61 6.02 1.49
C LEU A 126 -2.39 4.52 1.71
N GLY A 127 -3.42 3.81 2.17
CA GLY A 127 -3.39 2.36 2.31
C GLY A 127 -3.35 1.71 0.93
N VAL A 128 -2.37 0.84 0.71
CA VAL A 128 -2.21 0.03 -0.51
C VAL A 128 -1.85 -1.39 -0.12
N ARG A 129 -1.55 -2.24 -1.10
CA ARG A 129 -0.90 -3.53 -0.85
C ARG A 129 0.36 -3.63 -1.68
N VAL A 130 1.32 -4.43 -1.20
CA VAL A 130 2.52 -4.83 -1.93
C VAL A 130 2.64 -6.33 -1.71
N ARG A 131 2.68 -7.12 -2.79
CA ARG A 131 2.67 -8.59 -2.72
C ARG A 131 1.52 -9.14 -1.85
N GLY A 132 0.36 -8.48 -1.86
CA GLY A 132 -0.82 -8.86 -1.07
C GLY A 132 -0.78 -8.47 0.42
N VAL A 133 0.32 -7.91 0.92
CA VAL A 133 0.47 -7.41 2.30
C VAL A 133 0.03 -5.96 2.38
N ALA A 134 -0.63 -5.56 3.48
CA ALA A 134 -0.95 -4.16 3.74
C ALA A 134 0.32 -3.30 3.73
N ALA A 135 0.26 -2.23 2.94
CA ALA A 135 1.34 -1.29 2.74
C ALA A 135 0.81 0.13 2.90
N VAL A 136 1.71 1.06 3.20
CA VAL A 136 1.38 2.48 3.28
C VAL A 136 2.31 3.25 2.37
N VAL A 137 1.72 4.10 1.54
CA VAL A 137 2.42 5.13 0.77
C VAL A 137 2.36 6.39 1.59
N ALA A 138 3.47 6.75 2.21
CA ALA A 138 3.62 8.01 2.92
C ALA A 138 4.06 9.10 1.94
N PHE A 139 3.44 10.27 2.03
CA PHE A 139 3.81 11.48 1.31
C PHE A 139 3.53 12.70 2.18
N PRO A 140 4.30 13.80 2.04
CA PRO A 140 4.01 15.02 2.77
C PRO A 140 2.69 15.57 2.28
N TYR A 141 1.73 15.69 3.19
CA TYR A 141 0.45 16.29 2.92
C TYR A 141 0.34 17.57 3.72
N SER A 142 0.41 18.69 3.03
CA SER A 142 -0.17 19.91 3.55
C SER A 142 -0.56 20.80 2.37
N VAL A 143 -1.61 21.60 2.56
CA VAL A 143 -1.94 22.73 1.67
C VAL A 143 -0.79 23.75 1.54
N ASN A 144 0.24 23.63 2.39
CA ASN A 144 1.43 24.46 2.44
C ASN A 144 2.66 23.77 1.84
N THR A 145 2.54 22.52 1.39
CA THR A 145 3.66 21.77 0.81
C THR A 145 3.78 22.19 -0.64
N ASP A 146 4.89 22.83 -0.97
CA ASP A 146 5.21 23.22 -2.34
C ASP A 146 5.36 21.97 -3.22
N PRO A 147 4.49 21.75 -4.22
CA PRO A 147 4.57 20.58 -5.09
C PRO A 147 5.86 20.53 -5.92
N ALA A 148 6.59 21.65 -6.05
CA ALA A 148 7.87 21.71 -6.74
C ALA A 148 9.08 21.33 -5.87
N LYS A 149 8.90 21.11 -4.56
CA LYS A 149 10.00 20.74 -3.65
C LYS A 149 10.14 19.23 -3.49
N PRO A 150 11.38 18.71 -3.31
CA PRO A 150 11.59 17.33 -2.92
C PRO A 150 10.80 16.99 -1.66
N ALA A 151 10.18 15.83 -1.69
CA ALA A 151 9.21 15.37 -0.71
C ALA A 151 9.53 13.91 -0.47
N LEU A 152 9.91 13.54 0.77
CA LEU A 152 10.18 12.15 1.08
C LEU A 152 8.89 11.35 0.89
N ARG A 153 8.90 10.46 -0.09
CA ARG A 153 7.86 9.49 -0.36
C ARG A 153 8.39 8.13 0.04
N ARG A 154 7.52 7.32 0.64
CA ARG A 154 7.90 5.99 1.11
C ARG A 154 6.78 5.00 0.90
N VAL A 155 7.10 3.84 0.35
CA VAL A 155 6.25 2.65 0.39
C VAL A 155 6.80 1.73 1.46
N ARG A 156 5.99 1.36 2.46
CA ARG A 156 6.39 0.45 3.54
C ARG A 156 5.38 -0.68 3.69
N TRP A 157 5.88 -1.90 3.87
CA TRP A 157 5.06 -3.08 4.15
C TRP A 157 5.81 -4.07 5.04
N GLN A 158 5.09 -5.05 5.59
CA GLN A 158 5.62 -6.01 6.54
C GLN A 158 5.50 -7.44 6.03
N GLU A 159 6.64 -8.10 5.81
CA GLU A 159 6.69 -9.51 5.40
C GLU A 159 7.13 -10.36 6.59
N SER A 160 6.19 -11.09 7.19
CA SER A 160 6.42 -11.81 8.44
C SER A 160 6.89 -10.85 9.56
N ARG A 161 8.06 -11.07 10.15
CA ARG A 161 8.67 -10.16 11.14
C ARG A 161 9.46 -9.01 10.51
N TYR A 162 9.63 -8.99 9.20
CA TYR A 162 10.51 -8.06 8.51
C TYR A 162 9.76 -6.84 8.00
N THR A 163 10.33 -5.65 8.21
CA THR A 163 9.85 -4.42 7.58
C THR A 163 10.67 -4.14 6.34
N LEU A 164 9.98 -3.91 5.22
CA LEU A 164 10.56 -3.51 3.94
C LEU A 164 10.10 -2.11 3.58
N GLN A 165 10.97 -1.39 2.87
CA GLN A 165 10.65 -0.06 2.40
C GLN A 165 11.34 0.30 1.09
N ILE A 166 10.67 1.17 0.33
CA ILE A 166 11.22 1.90 -0.81
C ILE A 166 11.04 3.37 -0.53
N ALA A 167 12.10 4.17 -0.61
CA ALA A 167 12.05 5.60 -0.29
C ALA A 167 12.74 6.45 -1.35
N SER A 168 12.20 7.65 -1.61
CA SER A 168 12.82 8.68 -2.44
C SER A 168 12.31 10.06 -2.08
N GLU A 169 13.15 11.08 -2.23
CA GLU A 169 12.74 12.49 -2.12
C GLU A 169 12.35 13.11 -3.47
N ARG A 170 12.76 12.49 -4.59
CA ARG A 170 12.61 13.07 -5.94
C ARG A 170 11.69 12.27 -6.85
N PHE A 171 11.63 10.95 -6.69
CA PHE A 171 10.73 10.12 -7.48
C PHE A 171 9.30 10.22 -6.95
N SER A 172 8.32 10.02 -7.85
CA SER A 172 6.90 10.10 -7.52
C SER A 172 6.45 8.90 -6.68
N GLY A 173 5.28 9.02 -6.03
CA GLY A 173 4.68 7.88 -5.33
C GLY A 173 4.37 6.73 -6.30
N ASP A 174 3.92 7.06 -7.51
CA ASP A 174 3.69 6.13 -8.60
C ASP A 174 4.94 5.36 -8.99
N ASP A 175 6.09 6.03 -9.13
CA ASP A 175 7.37 5.35 -9.42
C ASP A 175 7.71 4.33 -8.33
N LEU A 176 7.62 4.74 -7.06
CA LEU A 176 7.96 3.85 -5.95
C LEU A 176 7.04 2.64 -5.87
N LEU A 177 5.76 2.83 -6.20
CA LEU A 177 4.79 1.74 -6.19
C LEU A 177 4.93 0.84 -7.40
N HIS A 178 5.24 1.38 -8.57
CA HIS A 178 5.53 0.57 -9.73
C HIS A 178 6.77 -0.31 -9.49
N ILE A 179 7.79 0.21 -8.80
CA ILE A 179 8.92 -0.60 -8.31
C ILE A 179 8.43 -1.67 -7.34
N ALA A 180 7.60 -1.31 -6.35
CA ALA A 180 7.06 -2.26 -5.36
C ALA A 180 6.24 -3.40 -5.98
N TRP A 181 5.55 -3.14 -7.08
CA TRP A 181 4.76 -4.13 -7.83
C TRP A 181 5.56 -4.90 -8.87
N SER A 182 6.73 -4.37 -9.24
CA SER A 182 7.69 -5.00 -10.15
C SER A 182 8.92 -5.49 -9.40
N LEU A 183 8.72 -6.24 -8.32
CA LEU A 183 9.80 -6.91 -7.59
C LEU A 183 9.98 -8.34 -8.11
N ASP A 184 11.22 -8.82 -8.07
CA ASP A 184 11.60 -10.18 -8.44
C ASP A 184 10.73 -11.19 -7.66
N PRO A 185 9.97 -12.05 -8.36
CA PRO A 185 9.05 -13.00 -7.72
C PRO A 185 9.77 -14.13 -6.99
N THR A 186 11.07 -14.35 -7.23
CA THR A 186 11.89 -15.30 -6.48
C THR A 186 12.28 -14.76 -5.10
N GLY A 187 12.22 -13.44 -4.92
CA GLY A 187 12.26 -12.80 -3.61
C GLY A 187 10.91 -12.98 -2.91
N ALA A 188 10.88 -13.85 -1.91
CA ALA A 188 9.69 -14.11 -1.09
C ALA A 188 9.13 -12.83 -0.44
N PRO A 189 7.81 -12.80 -0.14
CA PRO A 189 6.81 -13.82 -0.42
C PRO A 189 6.16 -13.62 -1.80
N SER A 190 5.79 -14.74 -2.40
CA SER A 190 4.81 -14.76 -3.47
C SER A 190 3.50 -14.12 -2.98
N PRO A 191 2.72 -13.48 -3.87
CA PRO A 191 1.43 -12.91 -3.48
C PRO A 191 0.59 -13.96 -2.75
N ALA A 192 0.03 -13.59 -1.60
CA ALA A 192 -0.82 -14.50 -0.82
C ALA A 192 -2.04 -14.99 -1.62
N TYR A 193 -2.46 -14.20 -2.62
CA TYR A 193 -3.58 -14.48 -3.51
C TYR A 193 -3.15 -14.16 -4.94
N PRO A 194 -2.41 -15.07 -5.61
CA PRO A 194 -2.01 -14.86 -6.99
C PRO A 194 -3.25 -14.94 -7.87
N LEU A 195 -3.70 -13.82 -8.43
CA LEU A 195 -4.78 -13.82 -9.40
C LEU A 195 -4.21 -14.15 -10.78
N THR A 196 -4.65 -15.25 -11.37
CA THR A 196 -4.43 -15.51 -12.80
C THR A 196 -5.45 -14.73 -13.61
N ARG A 197 -4.98 -13.81 -14.46
CA ARG A 197 -5.85 -13.01 -15.32
C ARG A 197 -6.31 -13.83 -16.53
N THR A 198 -7.57 -14.26 -16.53
CA THR A 198 -8.16 -15.07 -17.61
C THR A 198 -8.30 -14.30 -18.93
N LYS A 199 -8.53 -12.98 -18.86
CA LYS A 199 -8.74 -12.09 -20.03
C LYS A 199 -7.83 -10.85 -20.00
N ALA A 200 -6.53 -11.07 -19.81
CA ALA A 200 -5.56 -9.98 -19.75
C ALA A 200 -5.60 -9.10 -21.02
N GLY A 201 -5.88 -7.80 -20.87
CA GLY A 201 -5.96 -6.87 -22.00
C GLY A 201 -7.37 -6.58 -22.52
N ALA A 202 -8.39 -7.25 -21.97
CA ALA A 202 -9.78 -6.93 -22.30
C ALA A 202 -10.15 -5.51 -21.83
N CYS A 203 -9.65 -5.09 -20.67
CA CYS A 203 -9.87 -3.76 -20.12
C CYS A 203 -8.58 -2.94 -20.04
N ALA A 204 -7.55 -3.49 -19.38
CA ALA A 204 -6.27 -2.82 -19.20
C ALA A 204 -5.36 -3.13 -20.40
N LYS A 205 -5.41 -2.25 -21.41
CA LYS A 205 -4.65 -2.39 -22.65
C LYS A 205 -3.20 -1.91 -22.47
N PRO A 206 -2.23 -2.48 -23.20
CA PRO A 206 -0.87 -1.95 -23.21
C PRO A 206 -0.84 -0.51 -23.75
N GLU A 207 0.07 0.31 -23.22
CA GLU A 207 0.42 1.63 -23.76
C GLU A 207 -0.74 2.65 -23.86
N THR A 208 -1.83 2.44 -23.11
CA THR A 208 -2.94 3.40 -23.05
C THR A 208 -2.77 4.44 -21.95
N ARG A 209 -3.61 5.48 -21.96
CA ARG A 209 -3.66 6.46 -20.88
C ARG A 209 -4.43 5.92 -19.67
N PRO A 210 -4.22 6.46 -18.46
CA PRO A 210 -4.93 6.03 -17.27
C PRO A 210 -6.47 6.13 -17.42
N GLU A 211 -6.98 7.20 -18.05
CA GLU A 211 -8.42 7.40 -18.28
C GLU A 211 -9.06 6.37 -19.23
N ASP A 212 -8.27 5.75 -20.10
CA ASP A 212 -8.76 4.73 -21.04
C ASP A 212 -9.17 3.45 -20.32
N THR A 213 -8.54 3.14 -19.19
CA THR A 213 -8.91 1.99 -18.35
C THR A 213 -10.26 2.22 -17.69
N VAL A 214 -10.51 3.43 -17.17
CA VAL A 214 -11.81 3.79 -16.59
C VAL A 214 -12.91 3.79 -17.65
N ARG A 215 -12.62 4.34 -18.84
CA ARG A 215 -13.56 4.30 -19.96
C ARG A 215 -13.90 2.87 -20.38
N SER A 216 -12.89 2.00 -20.45
CA SER A 216 -13.06 0.59 -20.79
C SER A 216 -13.86 -0.17 -19.72
N LEU A 217 -13.61 0.09 -18.43
CA LEU A 217 -14.43 -0.45 -17.34
C LEU A 217 -15.91 -0.09 -17.54
N VAL A 218 -16.22 1.19 -17.76
CA VAL A 218 -17.62 1.64 -17.92
C VAL A 218 -18.28 0.96 -19.12
N ALA A 219 -17.57 0.79 -20.24
CA ALA A 219 -18.08 0.06 -21.40
C ALA A 219 -18.34 -1.44 -21.12
N LEU A 220 -17.66 -2.02 -20.14
CA LEU A 220 -17.82 -3.43 -19.73
C LEU A 220 -18.93 -3.64 -18.69
N ILE A 221 -19.47 -2.58 -18.09
CA ILE A 221 -20.59 -2.68 -17.14
C ILE A 221 -21.82 -3.27 -17.85
N GLY A 222 -22.39 -4.33 -17.26
CA GLY A 222 -23.52 -5.08 -17.82
C GLY A 222 -23.19 -6.01 -18.99
N SER A 223 -21.90 -6.14 -19.37
CA SER A 223 -21.47 -7.03 -20.46
C SER A 223 -21.67 -8.51 -20.19
N ARG A 224 -21.94 -8.90 -18.93
CA ARG A 224 -21.90 -10.29 -18.44
C ARG A 224 -20.53 -10.96 -18.62
N ASP A 225 -19.48 -10.18 -18.87
CA ASP A 225 -18.10 -10.64 -18.98
C ASP A 225 -17.30 -10.27 -17.74
N ARG A 226 -17.51 -11.06 -16.68
CA ARG A 226 -16.87 -10.85 -15.37
C ARG A 226 -15.34 -10.81 -15.45
N ASP A 227 -14.73 -11.66 -16.26
CA ASP A 227 -13.27 -11.72 -16.37
C ASP A 227 -12.69 -10.47 -17.07
N ALA A 228 -13.40 -9.90 -18.04
CA ALA A 228 -13.02 -8.64 -18.65
C ALA A 228 -13.10 -7.47 -17.65
N VAL A 229 -14.14 -7.44 -16.81
CA VAL A 229 -14.26 -6.46 -15.72
C VAL A 229 -13.11 -6.61 -14.72
N LEU A 230 -12.78 -7.83 -14.31
CA LEU A 230 -11.69 -8.09 -13.36
C LEU A 230 -10.33 -7.65 -13.89
N ASP A 231 -10.08 -7.71 -15.21
CA ASP A 231 -8.83 -7.20 -15.81
C ASP A 231 -8.63 -5.68 -15.63
N CYS A 232 -9.70 -4.91 -15.40
CA CYS A 232 -9.60 -3.47 -15.12
C CYS A 232 -8.91 -3.17 -13.78
N PHE A 233 -8.89 -4.12 -12.86
CA PHE A 233 -8.49 -3.91 -11.47
C PHE A 233 -7.10 -4.47 -11.20
N ALA A 234 -6.32 -3.73 -10.40
CA ALA A 234 -5.02 -4.18 -9.93
C ALA A 234 -5.21 -5.40 -9.01
N SER A 235 -4.24 -6.31 -9.01
CA SER A 235 -4.33 -7.54 -8.18
C SER A 235 -4.56 -7.22 -6.69
N ASP A 236 -4.01 -6.10 -6.24
CA ASP A 236 -4.16 -5.59 -4.88
C ASP A 236 -5.58 -5.09 -4.54
N ALA A 237 -6.33 -4.58 -5.53
CA ALA A 237 -7.72 -4.15 -5.35
C ALA A 237 -8.68 -5.35 -5.22
N LEU A 238 -8.27 -6.48 -5.82
CA LEU A 238 -9.03 -7.71 -5.78
C LEU A 238 -8.79 -8.42 -4.44
N GLY A 239 -7.56 -8.52 -3.95
CA GLY A 239 -7.29 -9.06 -2.61
C GLY A 239 -7.72 -10.53 -2.42
N ALA A 240 -7.92 -10.96 -1.18
CA ALA A 240 -8.16 -12.36 -0.79
C ALA A 240 -9.48 -12.96 -1.33
N GLU A 241 -10.51 -12.12 -1.40
CA GLU A 241 -11.88 -12.51 -1.78
C GLU A 241 -12.21 -12.10 -3.23
N GLY A 242 -11.19 -11.64 -3.98
CA GLY A 242 -11.20 -10.75 -5.16
C GLY A 242 -12.13 -10.99 -6.33
N THR A 243 -13.42 -10.97 -6.02
CA THR A 243 -14.50 -11.26 -6.95
C THR A 243 -15.63 -10.24 -6.90
N GLY A 244 -15.71 -9.42 -5.86
CA GLY A 244 -16.78 -8.44 -5.66
C GLY A 244 -16.89 -7.41 -6.81
N TRP A 245 -15.77 -6.98 -7.38
CA TRP A 245 -15.74 -6.07 -8.52
C TRP A 245 -16.25 -6.72 -9.82
N GLY A 246 -16.13 -8.04 -9.94
CA GLY A 246 -16.66 -8.80 -11.07
C GLY A 246 -18.19 -8.68 -11.22
N GLY A 247 -18.92 -8.41 -10.13
CA GLY A 247 -20.36 -8.20 -10.14
C GLY A 247 -20.82 -6.95 -10.91
N TRP A 248 -19.89 -6.05 -11.28
CA TRP A 248 -20.21 -4.93 -12.17
C TRP A 248 -20.62 -5.42 -13.58
N ALA A 249 -20.21 -6.62 -13.97
CA ALA A 249 -20.64 -7.26 -15.21
C ALA A 249 -22.15 -7.61 -15.20
N ASP A 250 -22.76 -7.72 -14.02
CA ASP A 250 -24.17 -8.12 -13.82
C ASP A 250 -25.12 -6.91 -13.62
N LEU A 251 -24.58 -5.70 -13.54
CA LEU A 251 -25.37 -4.46 -13.50
C LEU A 251 -26.10 -4.23 -14.84
N PRO A 252 -27.11 -3.35 -14.90
CA PRO A 252 -27.59 -2.82 -16.18
C PRO A 252 -26.45 -2.20 -16.99
N HIS A 253 -26.59 -2.14 -18.31
CA HIS A 253 -25.58 -1.52 -19.16
C HIS A 253 -25.40 -0.04 -18.83
N ALA A 254 -24.14 0.38 -18.77
CA ALA A 254 -23.78 1.78 -18.60
C ALA A 254 -23.78 2.51 -19.95
N THR A 255 -24.25 3.76 -19.93
CA THR A 255 -24.32 4.65 -21.09
C THR A 255 -23.93 6.07 -20.69
N GLY A 256 -23.67 6.93 -21.68
CA GLY A 256 -23.42 8.36 -21.42
C GLY A 256 -22.17 8.62 -20.57
N PHE A 257 -21.08 7.88 -20.82
CA PHE A 257 -19.81 8.09 -20.12
C PHE A 257 -19.33 9.55 -20.23
N ARG A 258 -18.93 10.09 -19.09
CA ARG A 258 -18.44 11.45 -18.89
C ARG A 258 -17.15 11.39 -18.08
N LEU A 259 -16.09 11.99 -18.60
CA LEU A 259 -14.86 12.24 -17.86
C LEU A 259 -14.90 13.66 -17.30
N ASP A 260 -14.95 13.81 -15.98
CA ASP A 260 -15.10 15.10 -15.32
C ASP A 260 -13.77 15.76 -15.01
N ARG A 261 -12.83 14.99 -14.45
CA ARG A 261 -11.55 15.50 -13.98
C ARG A 261 -10.49 14.41 -13.98
N VAL A 262 -9.28 14.81 -14.33
CA VAL A 262 -8.05 14.05 -14.12
C VAL A 262 -7.14 14.90 -13.23
N SER A 263 -6.75 14.36 -12.08
CA SER A 263 -5.90 15.04 -11.09
C SER A 263 -4.89 14.07 -10.51
N GLU A 264 -3.95 14.59 -9.71
CA GLU A 264 -3.02 13.77 -8.95
C GLU A 264 -3.36 13.83 -7.46
N PHE A 265 -3.36 12.69 -6.78
CA PHE A 265 -3.56 12.57 -5.34
C PHE A 265 -2.53 11.61 -4.75
N GLY A 266 -1.67 12.10 -3.86
CA GLY A 266 -0.65 11.28 -3.22
C GLY A 266 0.39 10.69 -4.19
N GLY A 267 0.66 11.38 -5.30
CA GLY A 267 1.56 10.88 -6.35
C GLY A 267 0.91 9.91 -7.33
N ARG A 268 -0.43 9.80 -7.33
CA ARG A 268 -1.22 8.88 -8.16
C ARG A 268 -2.25 9.62 -9.02
N MET A 269 -2.53 9.07 -10.20
CA MET A 269 -3.61 9.58 -11.05
C MET A 269 -4.98 9.24 -10.44
N GLN A 270 -5.73 10.29 -10.10
CA GLN A 270 -7.12 10.25 -9.71
C GLN A 270 -7.98 10.68 -10.90
N ILE A 271 -8.98 9.86 -11.23
CA ILE A 271 -9.92 10.11 -12.33
C ILE A 271 -11.31 10.21 -11.74
N GLN A 272 -12.01 11.32 -12.01
CA GLN A 272 -13.42 11.47 -11.73
C GLN A 272 -14.21 11.24 -13.01
N ALA A 273 -15.15 10.31 -12.97
CA ALA A 273 -16.01 9.99 -14.11
C ALA A 273 -17.43 9.68 -13.64
N GLY A 274 -18.39 9.96 -14.52
CA GLY A 274 -19.79 9.63 -14.34
C GLY A 274 -20.36 8.92 -15.55
N TRP A 275 -21.46 8.22 -15.35
CA TRP A 275 -22.25 7.56 -16.39
C TRP A 275 -23.70 7.43 -15.94
N SER A 276 -24.56 6.92 -16.80
CA SER A 276 -25.94 6.54 -16.48
C SER A 276 -26.15 5.06 -16.77
N PHE A 277 -27.25 4.50 -16.30
CA PHE A 277 -27.65 3.13 -16.63
C PHE A 277 -28.86 3.09 -17.56
N GLU A 278 -28.93 2.10 -18.45
CA GLU A 278 -30.10 1.87 -19.31
C GLU A 278 -31.38 1.60 -18.50
N SER A 279 -31.24 1.05 -17.29
CA SER A 279 -32.32 0.92 -16.32
C SER A 279 -31.80 1.13 -14.89
N PRO A 280 -32.65 1.55 -13.93
CA PRO A 280 -32.20 1.83 -12.57
C PRO A 280 -31.59 0.59 -11.89
N PRO A 281 -30.31 0.62 -11.47
CA PRO A 281 -29.64 -0.52 -10.84
C PRO A 281 -30.08 -0.77 -9.38
N GLY A 282 -30.79 0.19 -8.76
CA GLY A 282 -31.11 0.16 -7.34
C GLY A 282 -29.87 0.32 -6.43
N GLY A 283 -30.10 0.47 -5.12
CA GLY A 283 -29.02 0.52 -4.13
C GLY A 283 -28.02 1.68 -4.30
N ALA A 284 -26.75 1.43 -4.01
CA ALA A 284 -25.69 2.45 -3.97
C ALA A 284 -25.26 3.00 -5.36
N TRP A 285 -25.82 2.46 -6.45
CA TRP A 285 -25.37 2.79 -7.80
C TRP A 285 -26.10 4.00 -8.42
N GLY A 286 -27.28 4.37 -7.90
CA GLY A 286 -28.07 5.49 -8.43
C GLY A 286 -28.37 5.39 -9.95
N PRO A 287 -29.14 6.33 -10.52
CA PRO A 287 -29.36 6.37 -11.96
C PRO A 287 -28.19 6.99 -12.74
N ALA A 288 -27.40 7.85 -12.09
CA ALA A 288 -26.30 8.60 -12.70
C ALA A 288 -25.09 8.73 -11.74
N PRO A 289 -24.39 7.63 -11.42
CA PRO A 289 -23.30 7.68 -10.46
C PRO A 289 -22.16 8.59 -10.92
N VAL A 290 -21.53 9.25 -9.95
CA VAL A 290 -20.22 9.87 -10.10
C VAL A 290 -19.25 9.13 -9.20
N ASN A 291 -18.23 8.54 -9.80
CA ASN A 291 -17.19 7.79 -9.11
C ASN A 291 -15.83 8.44 -9.31
N PHE A 292 -15.00 8.26 -8.30
CA PHE A 292 -13.59 8.56 -8.36
C PHE A 292 -12.81 7.26 -8.37
N PHE A 293 -11.82 7.21 -9.24
CA PHE A 293 -10.94 6.07 -9.46
C PHE A 293 -9.53 6.52 -9.17
N VAL A 294 -8.79 5.74 -8.38
CA VAL A 294 -7.33 5.89 -8.36
C VAL A 294 -6.72 4.72 -9.11
N VAL A 295 -5.83 5.04 -10.05
CA VAL A 295 -5.19 4.06 -10.92
C VAL A 295 -3.68 4.02 -10.69
N GLY A 296 -3.05 2.90 -11.07
CA GLY A 296 -1.61 2.71 -11.04
C GLY A 296 -1.16 1.66 -12.06
N LEU A 297 0.15 1.61 -12.35
CA LEU A 297 0.74 0.63 -13.26
C LEU A 297 0.94 -0.72 -12.57
N ASP A 298 0.11 -1.71 -12.89
CA ASP A 298 0.28 -3.11 -12.50
C ASP A 298 0.79 -3.87 -13.73
N ASP A 299 2.01 -4.40 -13.66
CA ASP A 299 2.68 -5.10 -14.78
C ASP A 299 2.67 -4.27 -16.08
N GLY A 300 3.06 -2.99 -15.97
CA GLY A 300 3.14 -2.05 -17.09
C GLY A 300 1.79 -1.60 -17.68
N ARG A 301 0.66 -1.94 -17.06
CA ARG A 301 -0.67 -1.52 -17.53
C ARG A 301 -1.42 -0.73 -16.46
N TRP A 302 -2.10 0.34 -16.87
CA TRP A 302 -2.94 1.11 -15.96
C TRP A 302 -4.11 0.26 -15.48
N ARG A 303 -4.26 0.16 -14.17
CA ARG A 303 -5.33 -0.58 -13.52
C ARG A 303 -5.87 0.19 -12.33
N ILE A 304 -7.14 -0.05 -12.05
CA ILE A 304 -7.86 0.58 -10.95
C ILE A 304 -7.47 -0.12 -9.66
N PHE A 305 -6.93 0.65 -8.71
CA PHE A 305 -6.56 0.13 -7.40
C PHE A 305 -7.64 0.45 -6.35
N TYR A 306 -8.36 1.55 -6.52
CA TYR A 306 -9.39 2.00 -5.59
C TYR A 306 -10.50 2.73 -6.31
N VAL A 307 -11.74 2.51 -5.85
CA VAL A 307 -12.95 3.16 -6.34
C VAL A 307 -13.75 3.64 -5.15
N TRP A 308 -14.29 4.86 -5.24
CA TRP A 308 -15.32 5.31 -4.33
C TRP A 308 -16.33 6.19 -5.05
N THR A 309 -17.56 6.13 -4.56
CA THR A 309 -18.67 6.93 -5.08
C THR A 309 -18.72 8.25 -4.33
N ALA A 310 -19.00 9.34 -5.04
CA ALA A 310 -19.32 10.60 -4.38
C ALA A 310 -20.57 10.39 -3.50
N GLY A 311 -20.46 10.60 -2.19
CA GLY A 311 -21.59 10.48 -1.26
C GLY A 311 -22.63 11.61 -1.37
N LEU A 312 -22.52 12.46 -2.39
CA LEU A 312 -23.38 13.60 -2.61
C LEU A 312 -23.81 13.63 -4.07
N ASP A 313 -25.13 13.67 -4.28
CA ASP A 313 -25.79 14.11 -5.51
C ASP A 313 -24.98 15.32 -6.05
N PRO A 314 -24.60 15.38 -7.33
CA PRO A 314 -23.85 16.52 -7.83
C PRO A 314 -24.65 17.76 -7.49
N LEU A 315 -24.07 18.62 -6.64
CA LEU A 315 -24.62 19.92 -6.28
C LEU A 315 -25.02 20.61 -7.59
N ARG A 316 -26.33 20.62 -7.85
CA ARG A 316 -26.97 21.40 -8.90
C ARG A 316 -27.05 22.85 -8.46
#